data_AF-A0A951N055-F1
#
_entry.id   AF-A0A951N055-F1
#
_cell.length_a   1.000
_cell.length_b   1.000
_cell.length_c   1.000
_cell.angle_alpha   90.00
_cell.angle_beta   90.00
_cell.angle_gamma   90.00
#
_symmetry.space_group_name_H-M   'P 1'
#
loop_
_entity.id
_entity.type
_entity.pdbx_description
1 polymer ?
#
loop_
_entity_poly.entity_id
_entity_poly.type
_entity_poly.pdbx_seq_one_letter_code
_entity_poly.pdbx_strand_id
1 'polypeptide(L)'
;MSQPPGVPDRTGARDECGVFAIYAPGEDVARYCYYGLYALQHRGQESAGIAVSDGDNILITKEMGLVNQVFDNRRLATLNGHLAIGHVRYSTTGASTWSNAQPAFKVSASGRGIALGHNGNLVDIGPLALELGARGARCTTDSELLTTLLAERAGAGSGPLDDIIVDACRRISGAYCLAIMDETTIYGVRDPHGVRPLMLGVLDGGGYVLASETAALDIVGATLLREIEPGELVAIDADGIRSRRFASAAPSFCVFEYVYLARPDHRTPETSVYAARRRMGQLLAEESPADADLVIPVPDSGLAAAAGFSQASGIPYAEGLVKNRYVGRTFIQPSQSLRQLGIRLKLNPLRDVLEGQRLVVVDDSIVRGNTSRQLVRMLREAGATQVHLRIPSPPVRHPCFYGVDMATEEELLASGRSIDEICRSLEADSLAYLSLDALISASRRPADSLCRACFDGRYPIPVPHAAPTDTHTTLPVLELAAHG
;
A
#
# COMPACT_ATOMS: atom_id res chain seq x y z
N MET A 1 20.04 12.31 30.02
CA MET A 1 19.60 12.48 28.63
C MET A 1 19.19 11.11 28.11
N SER A 2 17.88 10.84 28.14
CA SER A 2 17.29 9.59 27.70
C SER A 2 17.33 9.50 26.18
N GLN A 3 17.87 8.40 25.64
CA GLN A 3 17.84 8.11 24.21
C GLN A 3 16.41 8.10 23.67
N PRO A 4 16.18 8.50 22.41
CA PRO A 4 14.87 8.43 21.79
C PRO A 4 14.38 6.96 21.73
N PRO A 5 13.06 6.73 21.81
CA PRO A 5 12.48 5.39 21.84
C PRO A 5 12.82 4.61 20.55
N GLY A 6 13.41 3.42 20.72
CA GLY A 6 13.84 2.56 19.63
C GLY A 6 12.68 2.04 18.78
N VAL A 7 12.75 2.33 17.48
CA VAL A 7 11.83 1.91 16.42
C VAL A 7 11.64 0.38 16.43
N PRO A 8 10.40 -0.15 16.32
CA PRO A 8 10.16 -1.59 16.24
C PRO A 8 10.74 -2.19 14.95
N ASP A 9 11.25 -3.42 15.03
CA ASP A 9 11.98 -4.13 13.97
C ASP A 9 11.20 -4.16 12.63
N ARG A 10 11.79 -3.54 11.60
CA ARG A 10 11.25 -3.33 10.25
C ARG A 10 11.81 -4.39 9.32
N THR A 11 11.02 -5.39 8.90
CA THR A 11 11.59 -6.66 8.38
C THR A 11 11.15 -7.12 6.97
N GLY A 12 10.24 -6.41 6.29
CA GLY A 12 9.79 -6.70 4.91
C GLY A 12 9.32 -5.45 4.17
N ALA A 13 8.93 -5.54 2.90
CA ALA A 13 8.16 -4.49 2.22
C ALA A 13 6.81 -4.39 2.93
N ARG A 14 6.36 -3.16 3.20
CA ARG A 14 5.14 -2.97 3.99
C ARG A 14 4.07 -2.26 3.18
N ASP A 15 2.84 -2.49 3.64
CA ASP A 15 1.61 -2.05 3.01
C ASP A 15 1.57 -0.53 2.82
N GLU A 16 0.73 -0.07 1.91
CA GLU A 16 0.55 1.35 1.60
C GLU A 16 -0.87 1.77 1.86
N CYS A 17 -1.12 3.05 2.07
CA CYS A 17 -2.43 3.58 2.39
C CYS A 17 -3.57 3.09 1.46
N GLY A 18 -4.79 3.02 2.01
CA GLY A 18 -6.00 2.72 1.25
C GLY A 18 -6.95 3.90 1.30
N VAL A 19 -7.57 4.25 0.18
CA VAL A 19 -8.63 5.26 0.09
C VAL A 19 -9.97 4.61 -0.27
N PHE A 20 -11.03 5.14 0.31
CA PHE A 20 -12.41 4.79 -0.01
C PHE A 20 -13.25 6.07 -0.10
N ALA A 21 -14.21 6.13 -1.01
CA ALA A 21 -15.16 7.21 -1.11
C ALA A 21 -16.53 6.67 -1.51
N ILE A 22 -17.60 7.27 -1.03
CA ILE A 22 -18.97 6.88 -1.37
C ILE A 22 -19.87 8.10 -1.46
N TYR A 23 -20.61 8.22 -2.56
CA TYR A 23 -21.72 9.15 -2.73
C TYR A 23 -23.00 8.32 -2.83
N ALA A 24 -23.86 8.36 -1.82
CA ALA A 24 -25.12 7.61 -1.79
C ALA A 24 -26.15 8.31 -0.89
N PRO A 25 -26.83 9.37 -1.40
CA PRO A 25 -27.88 10.05 -0.65
C PRO A 25 -28.99 9.08 -0.22
N GLY A 26 -29.35 9.11 1.06
CA GLY A 26 -30.37 8.22 1.65
C GLY A 26 -29.81 6.94 2.27
N GLU A 27 -28.54 6.62 2.02
CA GLU A 27 -27.84 5.46 2.59
C GLU A 27 -26.96 5.85 3.79
N ASP A 28 -26.55 4.84 4.57
CA ASP A 28 -25.59 5.03 5.67
C ASP A 28 -24.14 5.04 5.17
N VAL A 29 -23.75 6.16 4.56
CA VAL A 29 -22.43 6.34 3.98
C VAL A 29 -21.29 6.14 4.98
N ALA A 30 -21.50 6.41 6.28
CA ALA A 30 -20.48 6.20 7.29
C ALA A 30 -20.22 4.71 7.55
N ARG A 31 -21.27 3.90 7.67
CA ARG A 31 -21.12 2.43 7.82
C ARG A 31 -20.57 1.79 6.56
N TYR A 32 -21.00 2.23 5.38
CA TYR A 32 -20.42 1.78 4.12
C TYR A 32 -18.92 2.11 4.04
N CYS A 33 -18.54 3.34 4.38
CA CYS A 33 -17.14 3.76 4.44
C CYS A 33 -16.34 2.92 5.45
N TYR A 34 -16.89 2.65 6.65
CA TYR A 34 -16.28 1.76 7.64
C TYR A 34 -15.98 0.36 7.07
N TYR A 35 -16.97 -0.29 6.43
CA TYR A 35 -16.76 -1.62 5.87
C TYR A 35 -15.80 -1.62 4.69
N GLY A 36 -15.86 -0.60 3.83
CA GLY A 36 -14.90 -0.39 2.75
C GLY A 36 -13.46 -0.29 3.28
N LEU A 37 -13.22 0.55 4.30
CA LEU A 37 -11.92 0.66 4.96
C LEU A 37 -11.51 -0.63 5.69
N TYR A 38 -12.45 -1.34 6.29
CA TYR A 38 -12.18 -2.63 6.93
C TYR A 38 -11.69 -3.67 5.90
N ALA A 39 -12.26 -3.69 4.70
CA ALA A 39 -11.77 -4.52 3.61
C ALA A 39 -10.38 -4.09 3.09
N LEU A 40 -10.03 -2.81 3.24
CA LEU A 40 -8.71 -2.27 2.91
C LEU A 40 -7.73 -2.28 4.10
N GLN A 41 -8.09 -2.85 5.26
CA GLN A 41 -7.26 -2.75 6.47
C GLN A 41 -5.82 -3.25 6.30
N HIS A 42 -5.58 -4.18 5.37
CA HIS A 42 -4.23 -4.65 5.04
C HIS A 42 -3.37 -3.50 4.52
N ARG A 43 -3.92 -2.56 3.76
CA ARG A 43 -3.23 -1.37 3.24
C ARG A 43 -2.64 -0.47 4.33
N GLY A 44 -3.28 -0.35 5.49
CA GLY A 44 -2.73 0.47 6.56
C GLY A 44 -3.30 0.15 7.92
N GLN A 45 -2.42 0.02 8.91
CA GLN A 45 -2.78 -0.43 10.27
C GLN A 45 -2.39 0.58 11.36
N GLU A 46 -2.02 1.81 10.97
CA GLU A 46 -1.47 2.80 11.90
C GLU A 46 -2.49 3.84 12.34
N SER A 47 -3.34 4.26 11.41
CA SER A 47 -4.48 5.12 11.71
C SER A 47 -5.62 4.85 10.73
N ALA A 48 -6.83 5.19 11.13
CA ALA A 48 -7.99 5.22 10.27
C ALA A 48 -8.76 6.53 10.46
N GLY A 49 -9.44 6.98 9.41
CA GLY A 49 -10.27 8.19 9.46
C GLY A 49 -11.40 8.15 8.46
N ILE A 50 -12.51 8.81 8.80
CA ILE A 50 -13.70 8.99 7.97
C ILE A 50 -14.10 10.46 8.07
N ALA A 51 -14.33 11.08 6.91
CA ALA A 51 -14.99 12.36 6.76
C ALA A 51 -16.35 12.12 6.11
N VAL A 52 -17.41 12.73 6.66
CA VAL A 52 -18.78 12.63 6.16
C VAL A 52 -19.36 14.02 5.99
N SER A 53 -20.13 14.24 4.92
CA SER A 53 -20.87 15.47 4.72
C SER A 53 -22.35 15.24 4.50
N ASP A 54 -23.16 16.13 5.07
CA ASP A 54 -24.61 16.23 4.91
C ASP A 54 -25.03 17.17 3.75
N GLY A 55 -24.09 17.69 2.96
CA GLY A 55 -24.36 18.67 1.91
C GLY A 55 -23.96 20.11 2.29
N ASP A 56 -23.84 20.39 3.59
CA ASP A 56 -23.55 21.74 4.11
C ASP A 56 -22.32 21.77 5.03
N ASN A 57 -22.09 20.70 5.79
CA ASN A 57 -21.01 20.61 6.77
C ASN A 57 -20.21 19.32 6.59
N ILE A 58 -18.92 19.34 6.94
CA ILE A 58 -18.06 18.15 6.94
C ILE A 58 -17.68 17.81 8.39
N LEU A 59 -18.04 16.61 8.83
CA LEU A 59 -17.61 16.05 10.12
C LEU A 59 -16.53 15.00 9.90
N ILE A 60 -15.45 15.07 10.68
CA ILE A 60 -14.30 14.18 10.53
C ILE A 60 -13.98 13.52 11.85
N THR A 61 -13.86 12.20 11.82
CA THR A 61 -13.35 11.40 12.94
C THR A 61 -12.15 10.60 12.45
N LYS A 62 -11.01 10.76 13.12
CA LYS A 62 -9.78 10.00 12.83
C LYS A 62 -8.99 9.75 14.10
N GLU A 63 -8.39 8.56 14.20
CA GLU A 63 -7.55 8.17 15.32
C GLU A 63 -6.43 7.21 14.90
N MET A 64 -5.45 7.05 15.79
CA MET A 64 -4.45 6.00 15.67
C MET A 64 -5.06 4.62 15.97
N GLY A 65 -4.63 3.60 15.23
CA GLY A 65 -5.07 2.22 15.38
C GLY A 65 -5.81 1.68 14.16
N LEU A 66 -6.34 0.47 14.32
CA LEU A 66 -7.12 -0.25 13.30
C LEU A 66 -8.52 0.37 13.15
N VAL A 67 -9.16 0.18 12.00
CA VAL A 67 -10.51 0.69 11.68
C VAL A 67 -11.53 0.30 12.77
N ASN A 68 -11.53 -0.95 13.22
CA ASN A 68 -12.44 -1.43 14.28
C ASN A 68 -12.09 -0.95 15.69
N GLN A 69 -10.90 -0.39 15.90
CA GLN A 69 -10.50 0.25 17.15
C GLN A 69 -10.87 1.74 17.15
N VAL A 70 -10.78 2.37 15.97
CA VAL A 70 -11.11 3.78 15.77
C VAL A 70 -12.62 4.01 15.72
N PHE A 71 -13.39 3.12 15.11
CA PHE A 71 -14.81 3.32 14.89
C PHE A 71 -15.64 2.28 15.64
N ASP A 72 -16.37 2.73 16.65
CA ASP A 72 -17.45 1.98 17.28
C ASP A 72 -18.82 2.49 16.80
N ASN A 73 -19.88 1.79 17.20
CA ASN A 73 -21.25 2.18 16.83
C ASN A 73 -21.63 3.60 17.29
N ARG A 74 -21.02 4.11 18.37
CA ARG A 74 -21.32 5.46 18.89
C ARG A 74 -20.69 6.53 18.01
N ARG A 75 -19.42 6.37 17.64
CA ARG A 75 -18.73 7.27 16.72
C ARG A 75 -19.41 7.25 15.35
N LEU A 76 -19.70 6.08 14.79
CA LEU A 76 -20.37 5.96 13.51
C LEU A 76 -21.76 6.63 13.50
N ALA A 77 -22.53 6.51 14.59
CA ALA A 77 -23.85 7.15 14.69
C ALA A 77 -23.82 8.69 14.66
N THR A 78 -22.66 9.31 14.91
CA THR A 78 -22.49 10.77 14.79
C THR A 78 -22.17 11.24 13.38
N LEU A 79 -21.70 10.33 12.51
CA LEU A 79 -21.29 10.61 11.15
C LEU A 79 -22.47 10.43 10.19
N ASN A 80 -23.38 11.40 10.15
CA ASN A 80 -24.57 11.36 9.29
C ASN A 80 -24.35 12.24 8.06
N GLY A 81 -24.73 11.75 6.87
CA GLY A 81 -24.58 12.51 5.64
C GLY A 81 -24.95 11.74 4.37
N HIS A 82 -24.59 12.31 3.22
CA HIS A 82 -24.89 11.80 1.88
C HIS A 82 -23.65 11.33 1.12
N LEU A 83 -22.48 11.76 1.58
CA LEU A 83 -21.20 11.43 0.99
C LEU A 83 -20.13 11.29 2.07
N ALA A 84 -19.17 10.41 1.82
CA ALA A 84 -18.07 10.16 2.74
C ALA A 84 -16.78 9.82 2.00
N ILE A 85 -15.65 10.19 2.59
CA ILE A 85 -14.33 9.65 2.24
C ILE A 85 -13.68 9.03 3.47
N GLY A 86 -12.88 8.01 3.23
CA GLY A 86 -12.18 7.26 4.26
C GLY A 86 -10.73 6.99 3.88
N HIS A 87 -9.91 6.79 4.90
CA HIS A 87 -8.51 6.44 4.73
C HIS A 87 -8.03 5.44 5.80
N VAL A 88 -7.20 4.49 5.37
CA VAL A 88 -6.36 3.68 6.25
C VAL A 88 -4.90 4.00 5.95
N ARG A 89 -4.13 4.33 7.00
CA ARG A 89 -2.76 4.82 6.84
C ARG A 89 -1.73 3.76 7.17
N TYR A 90 -0.71 3.74 6.33
CA TYR A 90 0.61 3.25 6.66
C TYR A 90 1.61 4.41 6.51
N SER A 91 2.49 4.65 7.49
CA SER A 91 3.45 5.77 7.43
C SER A 91 4.57 5.48 6.45
N THR A 92 4.42 5.97 5.22
CA THR A 92 5.47 6.06 4.21
C THR A 92 6.27 7.35 4.41
N THR A 93 5.54 8.45 4.52
CA THR A 93 6.04 9.82 4.70
C THR A 93 5.51 10.41 6.01
N GLY A 94 6.38 11.10 6.74
CA GLY A 94 6.09 11.66 8.05
C GLY A 94 5.95 10.63 9.18
N ALA A 95 6.05 11.11 10.42
CA ALA A 95 5.98 10.26 11.61
C ALA A 95 4.59 9.59 11.78
N SER A 96 4.54 8.48 12.54
CA SER A 96 3.30 7.84 12.95
C SER A 96 2.63 8.61 14.10
N THR A 97 2.10 9.79 13.78
CA THR A 97 1.41 10.67 14.72
C THR A 97 -0.04 10.88 14.32
N TRP A 98 -0.88 11.19 15.31
CA TRP A 98 -2.28 11.51 15.10
C TRP A 98 -2.49 12.65 14.09
N SER A 99 -1.61 13.67 14.11
CA SER A 99 -1.66 14.81 13.16
C SER A 99 -1.56 14.37 11.70
N ASN A 100 -0.85 13.27 11.44
CA ASN A 100 -0.63 12.73 10.10
C ASN A 100 -1.71 11.72 9.67
N ALA A 101 -2.66 11.37 10.56
CA ALA A 101 -3.81 10.55 10.19
C ALA A 101 -4.66 11.29 9.14
N GLN A 102 -5.23 10.54 8.20
CA GLN A 102 -6.06 11.07 7.13
C GLN A 102 -7.51 10.59 7.29
N PRO A 103 -8.52 11.26 6.68
CA PRO A 103 -8.41 12.41 5.79
C PRO A 103 -7.76 13.65 6.41
N ALA A 104 -6.90 14.32 5.64
CA ALA A 104 -6.44 15.66 5.94
C ALA A 104 -7.60 16.63 5.70
N PHE A 105 -7.67 17.73 6.47
CA PHE A 105 -8.77 18.69 6.38
C PHE A 105 -8.31 20.12 6.56
N LYS A 106 -8.82 21.02 5.71
CA LYS A 106 -8.64 22.46 5.82
C LYS A 106 -9.94 23.16 5.39
N VAL A 107 -10.16 24.34 5.95
CA VAL A 107 -11.25 25.25 5.52
C VAL A 107 -10.62 26.40 4.74
N SER A 108 -11.19 26.71 3.58
CA SER A 108 -10.78 27.83 2.74
C SER A 108 -11.13 29.18 3.40
N ALA A 109 -10.55 30.28 2.91
CA ALA A 109 -10.93 31.62 3.35
C ALA A 109 -12.41 31.97 3.01
N SER A 110 -12.99 31.28 2.02
CA SER A 110 -14.39 31.40 1.64
C SER A 110 -15.34 30.52 2.48
N GLY A 111 -14.81 29.76 3.46
CA GLY A 111 -15.61 28.90 4.34
C GLY A 111 -15.82 27.47 3.83
N ARG A 112 -15.30 27.12 2.65
CA ARG A 112 -15.42 25.78 2.05
C ARG A 112 -14.48 24.79 2.72
N GLY A 113 -15.01 23.70 3.25
CA GLY A 113 -14.27 22.56 3.78
C GLY A 113 -13.71 21.69 2.65
N ILE A 114 -12.47 21.24 2.82
CA ILE A 114 -11.82 20.30 1.89
C ILE A 114 -11.20 19.19 2.71
N ALA A 115 -11.67 17.96 2.50
CA ALA A 115 -11.09 16.75 3.07
C ALA A 115 -10.38 15.93 1.98
N LEU A 116 -9.24 15.32 2.30
CA LEU A 116 -8.40 14.60 1.34
C LEU A 116 -7.78 13.34 1.95
N GLY A 117 -8.00 12.20 1.31
CA GLY A 117 -7.26 10.96 1.49
C GLY A 117 -6.32 10.71 0.31
N HIS A 118 -5.10 10.26 0.60
CA HIS A 118 -4.03 10.05 -0.36
C HIS A 118 -3.41 8.66 -0.19
N ASN A 119 -3.34 7.91 -1.28
CA ASN A 119 -2.51 6.73 -1.44
C ASN A 119 -1.41 6.99 -2.48
N GLY A 120 -0.15 7.05 -2.04
CA GLY A 120 0.98 7.32 -2.89
C GLY A 120 2.10 8.05 -2.14
N ASN A 121 2.99 8.67 -2.92
CA ASN A 121 4.02 9.56 -2.41
C ASN A 121 4.41 10.58 -3.48
N LEU A 122 4.45 11.86 -3.08
CA LEU A 122 4.95 12.94 -3.93
C LEU A 122 6.47 13.06 -3.80
N VAL A 123 7.19 13.08 -4.91
CA VAL A 123 8.67 13.03 -4.93
C VAL A 123 9.34 14.40 -4.93
N ASP A 124 8.62 15.46 -5.30
CA ASP A 124 9.16 16.83 -5.34
C ASP A 124 8.15 17.85 -4.78
N ILE A 125 8.10 17.93 -3.45
CA ILE A 125 7.16 18.80 -2.72
C ILE A 125 7.79 20.10 -2.20
N GLY A 126 9.10 20.26 -2.37
CA GLY A 126 9.84 21.45 -1.93
C GLY A 126 9.34 22.75 -2.56
N PRO A 127 9.21 22.84 -3.89
CA PRO A 127 8.69 24.03 -4.57
C PRO A 127 7.29 24.42 -4.09
N LEU A 128 6.42 23.42 -3.86
CA LEU A 128 5.06 23.65 -3.37
C LEU A 128 5.04 24.14 -1.92
N ALA A 129 5.90 23.60 -1.06
CA ALA A 129 6.02 24.06 0.32
C ALA A 129 6.54 25.51 0.41
N LEU A 130 7.49 25.88 -0.46
CA LEU A 130 8.00 27.25 -0.53
C LEU A 130 6.93 28.26 -0.97
N GLU A 131 6.11 27.91 -1.96
CA GLU A 131 4.98 28.74 -2.41
C GLU A 131 4.01 29.05 -1.26
N LEU A 132 3.70 28.04 -0.43
CA LEU A 132 2.78 28.18 0.71
C LEU A 132 3.43 28.85 1.94
N GLY A 133 4.71 29.22 1.86
CA GLY A 133 5.46 29.92 2.91
C GLY A 133 5.32 29.28 4.29
N ALA A 134 4.93 30.07 5.29
CA ALA A 134 4.77 29.60 6.68
C ALA A 134 3.67 28.54 6.86
N ARG A 135 2.72 28.40 5.92
CA ARG A 135 1.72 27.32 5.96
C ARG A 135 2.31 26.03 5.42
N GLY A 136 3.08 26.10 4.34
CA GLY A 136 3.82 24.97 3.78
C GLY A 136 4.84 24.41 4.76
N ALA A 137 5.59 25.29 5.44
CA ALA A 137 6.59 24.90 6.45
C ALA A 137 6.04 24.16 7.68
N ARG A 138 4.73 24.31 7.96
CA ARG A 138 4.05 23.59 9.06
C ARG A 138 3.50 22.24 8.64
N CYS A 139 3.40 21.96 7.34
CA CYS A 139 2.93 20.68 6.86
C CYS A 139 3.97 19.61 7.17
N THR A 140 3.54 18.43 7.61
CA THR A 140 4.42 17.29 7.90
C THR A 140 4.23 16.12 6.95
N THR A 141 3.26 16.21 6.04
CA THR A 141 2.95 15.21 5.01
C THR A 141 2.64 15.90 3.69
N ASP A 142 2.85 15.18 2.59
CA ASP A 142 2.42 15.59 1.24
C ASP A 142 0.90 15.84 1.16
N SER A 143 0.14 15.05 1.90
CA SER A 143 -1.33 15.07 1.92
C SER A 143 -1.83 16.34 2.59
N GLU A 144 -1.22 16.75 3.72
CA GLU A 144 -1.52 18.03 4.35
C GLU A 144 -1.11 19.22 3.47
N LEU A 145 0.05 19.12 2.81
CA LEU A 145 0.55 20.16 1.92
C LEU A 145 -0.41 20.38 0.75
N LEU A 146 -0.84 19.29 0.10
CA LEU A 146 -1.81 19.35 -0.99
C LEU A 146 -3.17 19.88 -0.51
N THR A 147 -3.68 19.41 0.63
CA THR A 147 -4.95 19.92 1.20
C THR A 147 -4.87 21.43 1.50
N THR A 148 -3.72 21.90 1.99
CA THR A 148 -3.48 23.32 2.26
C THR A 148 -3.47 24.14 0.98
N LEU A 149 -2.80 23.67 -0.08
CA LEU A 149 -2.83 24.31 -1.40
C LEU A 149 -4.27 24.44 -1.92
N LEU A 150 -5.04 23.36 -1.91
CA LEU A 150 -6.41 23.35 -2.43
C LEU A 150 -7.29 24.35 -1.67
N ALA A 151 -7.21 24.39 -0.34
CA ALA A 151 -8.00 25.31 0.49
C ALA A 151 -7.62 26.78 0.25
N GLU A 152 -6.35 27.07 0.02
CA GLU A 152 -5.89 28.43 -0.30
C GLU A 152 -6.41 28.90 -1.67
N ARG A 153 -6.28 28.06 -2.70
CA ARG A 153 -6.75 28.38 -4.05
C ARG A 153 -8.27 28.50 -4.12
N ALA A 154 -8.99 27.65 -3.41
CA ALA A 154 -10.45 27.74 -3.28
C ALA A 154 -10.89 29.03 -2.57
N GLY A 155 -10.14 29.46 -1.54
CA GLY A 155 -10.41 30.71 -0.82
C GLY A 155 -10.15 31.95 -1.66
N ALA A 156 -9.20 31.89 -2.58
CA ALA A 156 -8.88 32.97 -3.52
C ALA A 156 -9.89 33.10 -4.68
N GLY A 157 -10.92 32.25 -4.75
CA GLY A 157 -11.90 32.28 -5.84
C GLY A 157 -11.32 31.84 -7.19
N SER A 158 -10.35 30.92 -7.20
CA SER A 158 -9.65 30.45 -8.41
C SER A 158 -10.51 29.56 -9.33
N GLY A 159 -11.83 29.55 -9.16
CA GLY A 159 -12.78 28.74 -9.93
C GLY A 159 -13.35 27.54 -9.17
N PRO A 160 -14.06 26.64 -9.87
CA PRO A 160 -14.52 25.35 -9.37
C PRO A 160 -13.38 24.50 -8.78
N LEU A 161 -13.72 23.60 -7.84
CA LEU A 161 -12.68 22.82 -7.14
C LEU A 161 -12.04 21.76 -8.03
N ASP A 162 -12.76 21.21 -9.01
CA ASP A 162 -12.19 20.31 -10.02
C ASP A 162 -11.11 21.00 -10.87
N ASP A 163 -11.30 22.26 -11.27
CA ASP A 163 -10.26 23.06 -11.94
C ASP A 163 -9.03 23.25 -11.03
N ILE A 164 -9.26 23.60 -9.76
CA ILE A 164 -8.18 23.79 -8.77
C ILE A 164 -7.40 22.50 -8.53
N ILE A 165 -8.09 21.35 -8.43
CA ILE A 165 -7.46 20.03 -8.26
C ILE A 165 -6.64 19.70 -9.50
N VAL A 166 -7.18 19.89 -10.70
CA VAL A 166 -6.46 19.64 -11.96
C VAL A 166 -5.17 20.48 -12.04
N ASP A 167 -5.25 21.76 -11.69
CA ASP A 167 -4.09 22.64 -11.71
C ASP A 167 -3.06 22.26 -10.64
N ALA A 168 -3.48 21.80 -9.46
CA ALA A 168 -2.57 21.24 -8.47
C ALA A 168 -1.88 19.96 -8.99
N CYS A 169 -2.64 19.03 -9.58
CA CYS A 169 -2.14 17.76 -10.11
C CYS A 169 -1.11 17.95 -11.24
N ARG A 170 -1.21 19.02 -12.02
CA ARG A 170 -0.22 19.38 -13.05
C ARG A 170 1.12 19.88 -12.50
N ARG A 171 1.16 20.26 -11.22
CA ARG A 171 2.32 20.89 -10.56
C ARG A 171 3.06 19.94 -9.62
N ILE A 172 2.46 18.80 -9.31
CA ILE A 172 3.04 17.78 -8.43
C ILE A 172 3.59 16.62 -9.27
N SER A 173 4.65 16.01 -8.76
CA SER A 173 5.27 14.81 -9.35
C SER A 173 5.31 13.70 -8.31
N GLY A 174 5.09 12.47 -8.75
CA GLY A 174 5.05 11.28 -7.91
C GLY A 174 3.84 10.40 -8.22
N ALA A 175 3.64 9.37 -7.39
CA ALA A 175 2.48 8.51 -7.48
C ALA A 175 1.40 9.03 -6.53
N TYR A 176 0.15 9.09 -6.99
CA TYR A 176 -0.96 9.51 -6.15
C TYR A 176 -2.29 8.96 -6.66
N CYS A 177 -3.07 8.41 -5.73
CA CYS A 177 -4.50 8.18 -5.84
C CYS A 177 -5.18 8.97 -4.73
N LEU A 178 -6.07 9.88 -5.11
CA LEU A 178 -6.69 10.83 -4.21
C LEU A 178 -8.20 10.57 -4.13
N ALA A 179 -8.72 10.56 -2.91
CA ALA A 179 -10.13 10.73 -2.62
C ALA A 179 -10.29 12.08 -1.93
N ILE A 180 -10.91 13.04 -2.61
CA ILE A 180 -11.11 14.40 -2.11
C ILE A 180 -12.60 14.62 -1.98
N MET A 181 -13.05 15.39 -0.99
CA MET A 181 -14.42 15.88 -0.95
C MET A 181 -14.49 17.32 -0.47
N ASP A 182 -15.50 18.01 -0.96
CA ASP A 182 -16.10 19.16 -0.29
C ASP A 182 -17.46 18.76 0.29
N GLU A 183 -18.30 19.73 0.61
CA GLU A 183 -19.62 19.51 1.20
C GLU A 183 -20.58 18.72 0.30
N THR A 184 -20.39 18.76 -1.02
CA THR A 184 -21.39 18.27 -1.99
C THR A 184 -20.84 17.26 -3.00
N THR A 185 -19.54 17.27 -3.25
CA THR A 185 -18.90 16.55 -4.34
C THR A 185 -17.73 15.71 -3.85
N ILE A 186 -17.64 14.48 -4.34
CA ILE A 186 -16.46 13.61 -4.22
C ILE A 186 -15.64 13.71 -5.50
N TYR A 187 -14.32 13.79 -5.35
CA TYR A 187 -13.36 13.72 -6.45
C TYR A 187 -12.42 12.52 -6.27
N GLY A 188 -12.36 11.66 -7.28
CA GLY A 188 -11.36 10.61 -7.43
C GLY A 188 -10.30 11.05 -8.44
N VAL A 189 -9.02 10.98 -8.07
CA VAL A 189 -7.93 11.39 -8.97
C VAL A 189 -6.86 10.32 -9.00
N ARG A 190 -6.36 10.01 -10.20
CA ARG A 190 -5.24 9.08 -10.40
C ARG A 190 -4.12 9.78 -11.16
N ASP A 191 -2.88 9.59 -10.71
CA ASP A 191 -1.69 10.20 -11.32
C ASP A 191 -1.53 9.81 -12.81
N PRO A 192 -0.80 10.61 -13.62
CA PRO A 192 -0.63 10.36 -15.06
C PRO A 192 -0.01 9.01 -15.43
N HIS A 193 0.66 8.36 -14.48
CA HIS A 193 1.27 7.05 -14.64
C HIS A 193 0.38 5.92 -14.09
N GLY A 194 -0.68 6.22 -13.34
CA GLY A 194 -1.56 5.23 -12.75
C GLY A 194 -0.84 4.22 -11.89
N VAL A 195 0.19 4.65 -11.15
CA VAL A 195 1.05 3.76 -10.36
C VAL A 195 0.23 2.99 -9.33
N ARG A 196 -0.72 3.67 -8.70
CA ARG A 196 -1.61 3.11 -7.67
C ARG A 196 -3.00 2.78 -8.23
N PRO A 197 -3.68 1.75 -7.71
CA PRO A 197 -5.03 1.40 -8.14
C PRO A 197 -6.09 2.35 -7.55
N LEU A 198 -7.08 2.71 -8.36
CA LEU A 198 -8.31 3.38 -7.96
C LEU A 198 -9.47 2.92 -8.85
N MET A 199 -10.49 2.31 -8.23
CA MET A 199 -11.60 1.64 -8.89
C MET A 199 -12.86 2.44 -8.65
N LEU A 200 -13.74 2.47 -9.65
CA LEU A 200 -15.06 3.07 -9.60
C LEU A 200 -16.12 1.96 -9.63
N GLY A 201 -17.02 1.96 -8.67
CA GLY A 201 -18.15 1.04 -8.56
C GLY A 201 -19.48 1.78 -8.45
N VAL A 202 -20.55 1.04 -8.69
CA VAL A 202 -21.95 1.50 -8.60
C VAL A 202 -22.72 0.63 -7.61
N LEU A 203 -23.56 1.25 -6.78
CA LEU A 203 -24.47 0.54 -5.88
C LEU A 203 -25.79 0.25 -6.60
N ASP A 204 -26.38 -0.92 -6.34
CA ASP A 204 -27.65 -1.34 -6.96
C ASP A 204 -28.81 -0.38 -6.63
N GLY A 205 -28.80 0.24 -5.44
CA GLY A 205 -29.78 1.22 -4.98
C GLY A 205 -29.58 2.65 -5.53
N GLY A 206 -28.56 2.86 -6.37
CA GLY A 206 -28.09 4.17 -6.76
C GLY A 206 -26.96 4.68 -5.85
N GLY A 207 -26.01 5.40 -6.45
CA GLY A 207 -24.80 5.85 -5.77
C GLY A 207 -23.54 5.24 -6.34
N TYR A 208 -22.41 5.82 -5.93
CA TYR A 208 -21.10 5.55 -6.53
C TYR A 208 -20.05 5.39 -5.44
N VAL A 209 -19.11 4.49 -5.70
CA VAL A 209 -18.03 4.16 -4.77
C VAL A 209 -16.70 4.28 -5.48
N LEU A 210 -15.71 4.89 -4.84
CA LEU A 210 -14.31 4.83 -5.24
C LEU A 210 -13.53 4.02 -4.20
N ALA A 211 -12.61 3.16 -4.63
CA ALA A 211 -11.78 2.40 -3.71
C ALA A 211 -10.42 2.04 -4.29
N SER A 212 -9.41 1.91 -3.44
CA SER A 212 -8.10 1.40 -3.87
C SER A 212 -8.13 -0.04 -4.39
N GLU A 213 -9.07 -0.88 -3.95
CA GLU A 213 -9.22 -2.25 -4.45
C GLU A 213 -10.69 -2.66 -4.59
N THR A 214 -10.94 -3.55 -5.53
CA THR A 214 -12.26 -4.18 -5.76
C THR A 214 -12.83 -4.88 -4.53
N ALA A 215 -12.01 -5.41 -3.63
CA ALA A 215 -12.49 -6.04 -2.38
C ALA A 215 -13.33 -5.09 -1.50
N ALA A 216 -13.06 -3.78 -1.58
CA ALA A 216 -13.84 -2.77 -0.87
C ALA A 216 -15.15 -2.42 -1.58
N LEU A 217 -15.24 -2.65 -2.89
CA LEU A 217 -16.50 -2.57 -3.64
C LEU A 217 -17.37 -3.80 -3.30
N ASP A 218 -16.77 -4.99 -3.32
CA ASP A 218 -17.46 -6.25 -3.08
C ASP A 218 -18.13 -6.28 -1.69
N ILE A 219 -17.43 -5.81 -0.64
CA ILE A 219 -17.95 -5.84 0.73
C ILE A 219 -19.16 -4.91 0.94
N VAL A 220 -19.24 -3.82 0.16
CA VAL A 220 -20.36 -2.87 0.22
C VAL A 220 -21.46 -3.19 -0.79
N GLY A 221 -21.30 -4.28 -1.56
CA GLY A 221 -22.24 -4.67 -2.61
C GLY A 221 -22.21 -3.75 -3.84
N ALA A 222 -21.11 -3.04 -4.08
CA ALA A 222 -20.94 -2.23 -5.29
C ALA A 222 -20.41 -3.09 -6.44
N THR A 223 -21.03 -2.99 -7.61
CA THR A 223 -20.53 -3.61 -8.84
C THR A 223 -19.41 -2.76 -9.44
N LEU A 224 -18.27 -3.37 -9.77
CA LEU A 224 -17.17 -2.69 -10.45
C LEU A 224 -17.65 -2.14 -11.81
N LEU A 225 -17.50 -0.83 -12.02
CA LEU A 225 -17.78 -0.18 -13.30
C LEU A 225 -16.52 -0.15 -14.17
N ARG A 226 -15.40 0.38 -13.64
CA ARG A 226 -14.08 0.42 -14.31
C ARG A 226 -12.97 0.89 -13.35
N GLU A 227 -11.73 0.81 -13.80
CA GLU A 227 -10.64 1.58 -13.18
C GLU A 227 -10.74 3.07 -13.55
N ILE A 228 -10.32 3.94 -12.63
CA ILE A 228 -9.98 5.33 -12.94
C ILE A 228 -8.71 5.31 -13.80
N GLU A 229 -8.72 6.01 -14.92
CA GLU A 229 -7.63 6.02 -15.89
C GLU A 229 -6.44 6.86 -15.40
N PRO A 230 -5.21 6.58 -15.85
CA PRO A 230 -4.06 7.43 -15.56
C PRO A 230 -4.29 8.87 -16.06
N GLY A 231 -4.09 9.85 -15.17
CA GLY A 231 -4.30 11.27 -15.47
C GLY A 231 -5.77 11.68 -15.54
N GLU A 232 -6.67 10.90 -14.94
CA GLU A 232 -8.10 11.17 -14.86
C GLU A 232 -8.48 11.74 -13.49
N LEU A 233 -9.36 12.74 -13.53
CA LEU A 233 -10.19 13.18 -12.41
C LEU A 233 -11.64 12.79 -12.69
N VAL A 234 -12.29 12.18 -11.70
CA VAL A 234 -13.72 11.92 -11.68
C VAL A 234 -14.37 12.71 -10.55
N ALA A 235 -15.39 13.51 -10.87
CA ALA A 235 -16.24 14.19 -9.91
C ALA A 235 -17.58 13.46 -9.80
N ILE A 236 -18.10 13.32 -8.58
CA ILE A 236 -19.32 12.59 -8.26
C ILE A 236 -20.17 13.45 -7.32
N ASP A 237 -21.37 13.80 -7.75
CA ASP A 237 -22.36 14.55 -6.96
C ASP A 237 -23.80 14.18 -7.38
N ALA A 238 -24.76 15.06 -7.09
CA ALA A 238 -26.18 14.86 -7.38
C ALA A 238 -26.49 14.73 -8.88
N ASP A 239 -25.66 15.29 -9.75
CA ASP A 239 -25.80 15.19 -11.21
C ASP A 239 -25.17 13.90 -11.76
N GLY A 240 -24.52 13.10 -10.91
CA GLY A 240 -23.88 11.83 -11.25
C GLY A 240 -22.37 11.97 -11.46
N ILE A 241 -21.83 11.17 -12.39
CA ILE A 241 -20.39 11.10 -12.64
C ILE A 241 -19.98 12.04 -13.77
N ARG A 242 -18.98 12.89 -13.53
CA ARG A 242 -18.28 13.65 -14.57
C ARG A 242 -16.81 13.26 -14.58
N SER A 243 -16.26 12.97 -15.76
CA SER A 243 -14.86 12.59 -15.95
C SER A 243 -14.12 13.62 -16.77
N ARG A 244 -12.87 13.91 -16.39
CA ARG A 244 -11.97 14.79 -17.11
C ARG A 244 -10.54 14.25 -17.04
N ARG A 245 -9.92 14.12 -18.21
CA ARG A 245 -8.48 13.85 -18.31
C ARG A 245 -7.69 15.16 -18.20
N PHE A 246 -6.71 15.22 -17.31
CA PHE A 246 -5.88 16.40 -17.07
C PHE A 246 -4.45 16.28 -17.59
N ALA A 247 -4.00 15.06 -17.90
CA ALA A 247 -2.69 14.75 -18.45
C ALA A 247 -2.77 13.60 -19.46
N SER A 248 -1.82 13.52 -20.38
CA SER A 248 -1.67 12.33 -21.23
C SER A 248 -1.27 11.13 -20.38
N ALA A 249 -1.93 9.99 -20.61
CA ALA A 249 -1.62 8.76 -19.88
C ALA A 249 -0.24 8.22 -20.28
N ALA A 250 0.58 7.90 -19.29
CA ALA A 250 1.87 7.22 -19.44
C ALA A 250 1.96 6.04 -18.46
N PRO A 251 1.15 4.98 -18.65
CA PRO A 251 0.91 3.95 -17.64
C PRO A 251 2.20 3.31 -17.12
N SER A 252 2.31 3.14 -15.81
CA SER A 252 3.42 2.49 -15.12
C SER A 252 2.92 1.91 -13.79
N PHE A 253 1.93 1.03 -13.88
CA PHE A 253 1.28 0.41 -12.72
C PHE A 253 2.28 -0.33 -11.83
N CYS A 254 2.16 -0.19 -10.51
CA CYS A 254 3.08 -0.82 -9.57
C CYS A 254 3.01 -2.35 -9.67
N VAL A 255 4.08 -2.99 -10.16
CA VAL A 255 4.13 -4.47 -10.23
C VAL A 255 4.10 -5.10 -8.83
N PHE A 256 4.50 -4.36 -7.80
CA PHE A 256 4.52 -4.83 -6.40
C PHE A 256 3.11 -5.01 -5.81
N GLU A 257 2.07 -4.44 -6.43
CA GLU A 257 0.67 -4.76 -6.12
C GLU A 257 0.38 -6.25 -6.39
N TYR A 258 0.93 -6.82 -7.47
CA TYR A 258 0.82 -8.25 -7.74
C TYR A 258 1.69 -9.11 -6.82
N VAL A 259 2.89 -8.64 -6.46
CA VAL A 259 3.82 -9.40 -5.61
C VAL A 259 3.28 -9.55 -4.19
N TYR A 260 2.86 -8.44 -3.56
CA TYR A 260 2.58 -8.44 -2.12
C TYR A 260 1.37 -7.59 -1.69
N LEU A 261 1.27 -6.34 -2.16
CA LEU A 261 0.41 -5.32 -1.51
C LEU A 261 -1.08 -5.58 -1.66
N ALA A 262 -1.55 -5.87 -2.89
CA ALA A 262 -2.98 -6.04 -3.11
C ALA A 262 -3.46 -7.35 -2.48
N ARG A 263 -4.72 -7.38 -2.04
CA ARG A 263 -5.31 -8.65 -1.62
C ARG A 263 -5.43 -9.60 -2.80
N PRO A 264 -5.35 -10.92 -2.57
CA PRO A 264 -5.48 -11.91 -3.64
C PRO A 264 -6.80 -11.82 -4.44
N ASP A 265 -7.88 -11.35 -3.81
CA ASP A 265 -9.19 -11.16 -4.43
C ASP A 265 -9.34 -9.85 -5.20
N HIS A 266 -8.33 -8.98 -5.22
CA HIS A 266 -8.31 -7.82 -6.10
C HIS A 266 -8.24 -8.24 -7.58
N ARG A 267 -9.01 -7.56 -8.43
CA ARG A 267 -9.15 -7.84 -9.86
C ARG A 267 -8.83 -6.62 -10.69
N THR A 268 -8.03 -6.83 -11.73
CA THR A 268 -7.99 -5.96 -12.92
C THR A 268 -8.82 -6.60 -14.04
N PRO A 269 -9.10 -5.91 -15.14
CA PRO A 269 -9.82 -6.49 -16.28
C PRO A 269 -9.18 -7.77 -16.84
N GLU A 270 -7.86 -7.90 -16.75
CA GLU A 270 -7.09 -8.99 -17.38
C GLU A 270 -6.90 -10.22 -16.46
N THR A 271 -6.78 -10.01 -15.15
CA THR A 271 -6.50 -11.07 -14.18
C THR A 271 -6.86 -10.65 -12.75
N SER A 272 -7.01 -11.64 -11.86
CA SER A 272 -6.93 -11.39 -10.42
C SER A 272 -5.49 -11.48 -9.92
N VAL A 273 -5.22 -10.84 -8.79
CA VAL A 273 -3.93 -10.93 -8.08
C VAL A 273 -3.65 -12.38 -7.69
N TYR A 274 -4.64 -13.14 -7.22
CA TYR A 274 -4.49 -14.57 -6.93
C TYR A 274 -4.02 -15.37 -8.16
N ALA A 275 -4.66 -15.16 -9.32
CA ALA A 275 -4.30 -15.88 -10.54
C ALA A 275 -2.89 -15.51 -11.03
N ALA A 276 -2.52 -14.23 -10.93
CA ALA A 276 -1.16 -13.78 -11.24
C ALA A 276 -0.13 -14.43 -10.32
N ARG A 277 -0.32 -14.39 -8.99
CA ARG A 277 0.58 -15.04 -8.00
C ARG A 277 0.69 -16.54 -8.21
N ARG A 278 -0.41 -17.23 -8.54
CA ARG A 278 -0.39 -18.65 -8.89
C ARG A 278 0.46 -18.89 -10.15
N ARG A 279 0.32 -18.07 -11.19
CA ARG A 279 1.15 -18.18 -12.40
C ARG A 279 2.62 -17.89 -12.13
N MET A 280 2.94 -16.93 -11.28
CA MET A 280 4.32 -16.67 -10.83
C MET A 280 4.95 -17.92 -10.19
N GLY A 281 4.20 -18.63 -9.33
CA GLY A 281 4.65 -19.89 -8.76
C GLY A 281 4.92 -20.99 -9.78
N GLN A 282 4.04 -21.12 -10.79
CA GLN A 282 4.22 -22.09 -11.87
C GLN A 282 5.48 -21.79 -12.69
N LEU A 283 5.66 -20.54 -13.11
CA LEU A 283 6.85 -20.09 -13.84
C LEU A 283 8.13 -20.29 -13.02
N LEU A 284 8.08 -20.05 -11.71
CA LEU A 284 9.22 -20.27 -10.83
C LEU A 284 9.63 -21.75 -10.74
N ALA A 285 8.66 -22.68 -10.76
CA ALA A 285 8.95 -24.11 -10.81
C ALA A 285 9.54 -24.54 -12.16
N GLU A 286 9.10 -23.91 -13.26
CA GLU A 286 9.64 -24.13 -14.61
C GLU A 286 11.10 -23.60 -14.71
N GLU A 287 11.37 -22.39 -14.21
CA GLU A 287 12.69 -21.74 -14.27
C GLU A 287 13.69 -22.33 -13.28
N SER A 288 13.24 -22.76 -12.10
CA SER A 288 14.12 -23.11 -10.98
C SER A 288 13.49 -24.19 -10.10
N PRO A 289 13.38 -25.44 -10.58
CA PRO A 289 12.91 -26.56 -9.78
C PRO A 289 13.84 -26.82 -8.59
N ALA A 290 13.39 -27.67 -7.67
CA ALA A 290 14.19 -28.21 -6.57
C ALA A 290 13.91 -29.70 -6.45
N ASP A 291 14.92 -30.51 -6.14
CA ASP A 291 14.71 -31.89 -5.72
C ASP A 291 14.36 -31.90 -4.23
N ALA A 292 13.06 -31.96 -3.94
CA ALA A 292 12.50 -31.80 -2.61
C ALA A 292 11.24 -32.66 -2.46
N ASP A 293 10.84 -32.89 -1.22
CA ASP A 293 9.75 -33.80 -0.88
C ASP A 293 8.43 -33.07 -0.68
N LEU A 294 8.48 -31.78 -0.30
CA LEU A 294 7.29 -31.01 0.09
C LEU A 294 7.42 -29.52 -0.27
N VAL A 295 6.36 -28.96 -0.84
CA VAL A 295 6.19 -27.51 -1.00
C VAL A 295 5.38 -26.97 0.17
N ILE A 296 5.94 -25.97 0.86
CA ILE A 296 5.23 -25.24 1.92
C ILE A 296 5.21 -23.74 1.60
N PRO A 297 4.10 -23.04 1.87
CA PRO A 297 4.04 -21.58 1.79
C PRO A 297 4.52 -20.93 3.08
N VAL A 298 5.00 -19.70 2.97
CA VAL A 298 5.01 -18.74 4.08
C VAL A 298 3.66 -18.02 4.10
N PRO A 299 2.84 -18.22 5.15
CA PRO A 299 1.50 -17.63 5.19
C PRO A 299 1.53 -16.13 5.54
N ASP A 300 0.67 -15.29 4.96
CA ASP A 300 -0.42 -15.65 4.03
C ASP A 300 -0.08 -15.35 2.55
N SER A 301 0.95 -14.55 2.30
CA SER A 301 1.30 -14.02 0.98
C SER A 301 1.83 -15.08 0.02
N GLY A 302 2.58 -16.07 0.51
CA GLY A 302 3.15 -17.16 -0.29
C GLY A 302 2.15 -18.22 -0.74
N LEU A 303 0.92 -18.25 -0.22
CA LEU A 303 -0.06 -19.32 -0.44
C LEU A 303 -0.35 -19.60 -1.93
N ALA A 304 -0.67 -18.56 -2.69
CA ALA A 304 -1.05 -18.72 -4.11
C ALA A 304 0.12 -19.18 -4.98
N ALA A 305 1.31 -18.62 -4.75
CA ALA A 305 2.52 -18.99 -5.46
C ALA A 305 2.98 -20.42 -5.11
N ALA A 306 2.91 -20.82 -3.83
CA ALA A 306 3.20 -22.19 -3.42
C ALA A 306 2.30 -23.22 -4.10
N ALA A 307 0.99 -22.94 -4.17
CA ALA A 307 0.03 -23.79 -4.87
C ALA A 307 0.34 -23.89 -6.37
N GLY A 308 0.78 -22.78 -6.99
CA GLY A 308 1.22 -22.78 -8.39
C GLY A 308 2.51 -23.58 -8.60
N PHE A 309 3.49 -23.39 -7.73
CA PHE A 309 4.78 -24.10 -7.77
C PHE A 309 4.59 -25.61 -7.64
N SER A 310 3.82 -26.05 -6.63
CA SER A 310 3.50 -27.47 -6.40
C SER A 310 2.81 -28.10 -7.61
N GLN A 311 1.84 -27.40 -8.21
CA GLN A 311 1.14 -27.91 -9.40
C GLN A 311 2.10 -28.12 -10.58
N ALA A 312 3.01 -27.19 -10.81
CA ALA A 312 3.94 -27.24 -11.95
C ALA A 312 5.10 -28.22 -11.72
N SER A 313 5.61 -28.34 -10.49
CA SER A 313 6.71 -29.23 -10.16
C SER A 313 6.28 -30.68 -9.91
N GLY A 314 5.02 -30.91 -9.55
CA GLY A 314 4.51 -32.22 -9.11
C GLY A 314 4.87 -32.59 -7.67
N ILE A 315 5.60 -31.73 -6.95
CA ILE A 315 5.93 -31.93 -5.53
C ILE A 315 4.67 -31.65 -4.70
N PRO A 316 4.28 -32.51 -3.75
CA PRO A 316 3.07 -32.31 -2.96
C PRO A 316 3.12 -31.02 -2.15
N TYR A 317 1.95 -30.41 -1.97
CA TYR A 317 1.75 -29.21 -1.15
C TYR A 317 1.23 -29.60 0.24
N ALA A 318 1.75 -28.97 1.29
CA ALA A 318 1.14 -29.00 2.61
C ALA A 318 1.33 -27.68 3.36
N GLU A 319 0.51 -27.47 4.38
CA GLU A 319 0.77 -26.42 5.36
C GLU A 319 1.88 -26.90 6.31
N GLY A 320 3.05 -26.25 6.25
CA GLY A 320 4.16 -26.49 7.18
C GLY A 320 4.22 -25.48 8.33
N LEU A 321 3.51 -24.35 8.19
CA LEU A 321 3.55 -23.21 9.09
C LEU A 321 2.12 -22.72 9.33
N VAL A 322 1.81 -22.45 10.59
CA VAL A 322 0.55 -21.82 10.99
C VAL A 322 0.82 -20.38 11.40
N LYS A 323 0.12 -19.43 10.78
CA LYS A 323 0.17 -18.02 11.16
C LYS A 323 -0.68 -17.78 12.41
N ASN A 324 -0.10 -17.11 13.41
CA ASN A 324 -0.83 -16.65 14.57
C ASN A 324 -1.69 -15.43 14.22
N ARG A 325 -3.00 -15.65 14.05
CA ARG A 325 -3.98 -14.62 13.66
C ARG A 325 -4.23 -13.56 14.74
N TYR A 326 -3.81 -13.81 15.97
CA TYR A 326 -4.06 -12.93 17.12
C TYR A 326 -2.88 -12.04 17.45
N VAL A 327 -1.74 -12.21 16.77
CA VAL A 327 -0.57 -11.34 16.92
C VAL A 327 -0.75 -10.11 16.04
N GLY A 328 -1.41 -9.10 16.61
CA GLY A 328 -1.40 -7.73 16.09
C GLY A 328 -0.12 -6.98 16.48
N ARG A 329 -0.01 -5.71 16.08
CA ARG A 329 0.96 -4.79 16.69
C ARG A 329 0.58 -4.62 18.16
N THR A 330 1.27 -5.31 19.07
CA THR A 330 1.02 -5.16 20.51
C THR A 330 1.50 -3.78 20.96
N PHE A 331 0.67 -3.03 21.72
CA PHE A 331 1.10 -1.79 22.39
C PHE A 331 2.20 -2.03 23.44
N ILE A 332 2.35 -3.27 23.89
CA ILE A 332 3.43 -3.69 24.78
C ILE A 332 4.71 -3.79 23.94
N GLN A 333 5.64 -2.86 24.18
CA GLN A 333 6.99 -2.99 23.63
C GLN A 333 7.61 -4.29 24.19
N PRO A 334 8.02 -5.24 23.34
CA PRO A 334 8.71 -6.42 23.82
C PRO A 334 10.01 -5.99 24.50
N SER A 335 10.28 -6.53 25.69
CA SER A 335 11.61 -6.45 26.31
C SER A 335 12.68 -6.96 25.34
N GLN A 336 13.95 -6.62 25.58
CA GLN A 336 15.06 -7.10 24.74
C GLN A 336 15.09 -8.65 24.63
N SER A 337 14.63 -9.36 25.67
CA SER A 337 14.43 -10.82 25.67
C SER A 337 13.22 -11.27 24.84
N LEU A 338 12.10 -10.54 24.84
CA LEU A 338 10.93 -10.84 24.01
C LEU A 338 11.15 -10.50 22.53
N ARG A 339 12.01 -9.53 22.20
CA ARG A 339 12.44 -9.27 20.80
C ARG A 339 13.10 -10.49 20.17
N GLN A 340 13.78 -11.32 20.95
CA GLN A 340 14.37 -12.57 20.46
C GLN A 340 13.34 -13.64 20.09
N LEU A 341 12.08 -13.55 20.57
CA LEU A 341 11.02 -14.46 20.10
C LEU A 341 10.65 -14.19 18.63
N GLY A 342 10.93 -13.00 18.08
CA GLY A 342 10.95 -12.72 16.65
C GLY A 342 9.79 -13.33 15.85
N ILE A 343 10.13 -14.04 14.78
CA ILE A 343 9.18 -14.75 13.91
C ILE A 343 8.35 -15.84 14.62
N ARG A 344 8.80 -16.39 15.77
CA ARG A 344 8.06 -17.43 16.52
C ARG A 344 6.78 -16.93 17.17
N LEU A 345 6.61 -15.62 17.35
CA LEU A 345 5.31 -15.06 17.74
C LEU A 345 4.32 -15.13 16.58
N LYS A 346 4.80 -14.99 15.34
CA LYS A 346 3.98 -14.87 14.14
C LYS A 346 3.67 -16.21 13.49
N LEU A 347 4.61 -17.13 13.50
CA LEU A 347 4.54 -18.41 12.80
C LEU A 347 4.91 -19.56 13.73
N ASN A 348 4.15 -20.65 13.62
CA ASN A 348 4.36 -21.89 14.34
C ASN A 348 4.62 -23.03 13.34
N PRO A 349 5.76 -23.73 13.40
CA PRO A 349 6.04 -24.86 12.53
C PRO A 349 5.27 -26.11 12.97
N LEU A 350 4.76 -26.87 12.00
CA LEU A 350 4.10 -28.17 12.20
C LEU A 350 5.13 -29.30 12.09
N ARG A 351 5.75 -29.69 13.21
CA ARG A 351 6.87 -30.65 13.24
C ARG A 351 6.56 -31.96 12.53
N ASP A 352 5.37 -32.50 12.78
CA ASP A 352 4.82 -33.74 12.22
C ASP A 352 4.66 -33.70 10.68
N VAL A 353 4.64 -32.51 10.09
CA VAL A 353 4.67 -32.31 8.63
C VAL A 353 6.10 -32.12 8.12
N LEU A 354 6.97 -31.48 8.91
CA LEU A 354 8.28 -31.00 8.46
C LEU A 354 9.45 -31.96 8.74
N GLU A 355 9.32 -32.83 9.74
CA GLU A 355 10.41 -33.69 10.21
C GLU A 355 10.90 -34.65 9.12
N GLY A 356 12.21 -34.64 8.85
CA GLY A 356 12.85 -35.46 7.83
C GLY A 356 12.71 -34.94 6.39
N GLN A 357 11.84 -33.97 6.13
CA GLN A 357 11.51 -33.51 4.78
C GLN A 357 12.56 -32.56 4.19
N ARG A 358 12.79 -32.66 2.88
CA ARG A 358 13.42 -31.63 2.06
C ARG A 358 12.34 -30.66 1.57
N LEU A 359 12.46 -29.39 1.92
CA LEU A 359 11.40 -28.41 1.72
C LEU A 359 11.69 -27.47 0.56
N VAL A 360 10.69 -27.24 -0.29
CA VAL A 360 10.57 -25.98 -1.04
C VAL A 360 9.74 -25.02 -0.21
N VAL A 361 10.32 -23.88 0.15
CA VAL A 361 9.65 -22.84 0.93
C VAL A 361 9.39 -21.65 0.03
N VAL A 362 8.12 -21.35 -0.20
CA VAL A 362 7.71 -20.25 -1.08
C VAL A 362 7.28 -19.05 -0.25
N ASP A 363 8.00 -17.95 -0.39
CA ASP A 363 7.76 -16.67 0.28
C ASP A 363 7.70 -15.56 -0.77
N ASP A 364 6.89 -14.52 -0.60
CA ASP A 364 6.56 -13.57 -1.67
C ASP A 364 7.76 -12.74 -2.17
N SER A 365 8.60 -12.27 -1.26
CA SER A 365 9.70 -11.37 -1.53
C SER A 365 10.73 -11.41 -0.41
N ILE A 366 11.96 -10.97 -0.70
CA ILE A 366 13.01 -10.78 0.32
C ILE A 366 13.54 -9.36 0.21
N VAL A 367 13.33 -8.56 1.26
CA VAL A 367 13.80 -7.17 1.32
C VAL A 367 15.08 -7.06 2.16
N ARG A 368 15.00 -7.30 3.48
CA ARG A 368 16.16 -7.19 4.40
C ARG A 368 16.78 -8.53 4.80
N GLY A 369 16.07 -9.65 4.58
CA GLY A 369 16.56 -11.01 4.85
C GLY A 369 16.50 -11.51 6.29
N ASN A 370 16.34 -10.63 7.28
CA ASN A 370 16.32 -11.03 8.70
C ASN A 370 15.22 -12.05 9.01
N THR A 371 13.99 -11.81 8.53
CA THR A 371 12.86 -12.74 8.70
C THR A 371 13.11 -14.05 7.99
N SER A 372 13.57 -14.02 6.73
CA SER A 372 13.85 -15.23 5.95
C SER A 372 14.95 -16.09 6.60
N ARG A 373 16.00 -15.48 7.17
CA ARG A 373 17.04 -16.20 7.93
C ARG A 373 16.45 -16.89 9.17
N GLN A 374 15.63 -16.17 9.94
CA GLN A 374 14.97 -16.74 11.12
C GLN A 374 14.01 -17.88 10.74
N LEU A 375 13.31 -17.74 9.61
CA LEU A 375 12.42 -18.77 9.07
C LEU A 375 13.18 -20.05 8.73
N VAL A 376 14.29 -19.95 7.98
CA VAL A 376 15.13 -21.11 7.62
C VAL A 376 15.59 -21.86 8.87
N ARG A 377 16.09 -21.12 9.88
CA ARG A 377 16.50 -21.71 11.16
C ARG A 377 15.34 -22.41 11.89
N MET A 378 14.18 -21.76 11.98
CA MET A 378 12.97 -22.34 12.59
C MET A 378 12.56 -23.65 11.92
N LEU A 379 12.61 -23.72 10.58
CA LEU A 379 12.26 -24.93 9.83
C LEU A 379 13.27 -26.07 10.09
N ARG A 380 14.57 -25.76 10.14
CA ARG A 380 15.60 -26.75 10.51
C ARG A 380 15.41 -27.26 11.94
N GLU A 381 15.13 -26.37 12.90
CA GLU A 381 14.83 -26.73 14.29
C GLU A 381 13.55 -27.59 14.43
N ALA A 382 12.63 -27.47 13.46
CA ALA A 382 11.42 -28.29 13.36
C ALA A 382 11.66 -29.65 12.71
N GLY A 383 12.87 -29.92 12.20
CA GLY A 383 13.29 -31.23 11.67
C GLY A 383 13.50 -31.29 10.16
N ALA A 384 13.41 -30.18 9.44
CA ALA A 384 13.67 -30.15 7.99
C ALA A 384 15.15 -30.47 7.67
N THR A 385 15.38 -31.37 6.71
CA THR A 385 16.73 -31.79 6.30
C THR A 385 17.35 -30.82 5.30
N GLN A 386 16.53 -30.27 4.39
CA GLN A 386 16.92 -29.24 3.42
C GLN A 386 15.84 -28.16 3.32
N VAL A 387 16.25 -26.93 3.05
CA VAL A 387 15.40 -25.76 2.88
C VAL A 387 15.81 -25.02 1.60
N HIS A 388 14.97 -25.13 0.58
CA HIS A 388 15.11 -24.46 -0.71
C HIS A 388 14.15 -23.28 -0.80
N LEU A 389 14.67 -22.06 -0.72
CA LEU A 389 13.86 -20.85 -0.85
C LEU A 389 13.50 -20.59 -2.31
N ARG A 390 12.23 -20.30 -2.57
CA ARG A 390 11.69 -19.98 -3.89
C ARG A 390 10.83 -18.73 -3.80
N ILE A 391 11.32 -17.65 -4.41
CA ILE A 391 10.72 -16.32 -4.31
C ILE A 391 10.04 -15.95 -5.64
N PRO A 392 8.70 -15.80 -5.70
CA PRO A 392 7.94 -15.51 -6.92
C PRO A 392 8.05 -14.04 -7.35
N SER A 393 9.18 -13.39 -7.05
CA SER A 393 9.55 -12.05 -7.50
C SER A 393 11.04 -12.01 -7.82
N PRO A 394 11.51 -11.05 -8.63
CA PRO A 394 12.93 -10.73 -8.72
C PRO A 394 13.49 -10.20 -7.39
N PRO A 395 14.82 -10.18 -7.23
CA PRO A 395 15.46 -9.56 -6.07
C PRO A 395 15.15 -8.06 -6.01
N VAL A 396 14.70 -7.56 -4.84
CA VAL A 396 14.49 -6.12 -4.61
C VAL A 396 15.85 -5.45 -4.42
N ARG A 397 16.29 -4.68 -5.41
CA ARG A 397 17.62 -4.06 -5.45
C ARG A 397 17.60 -2.55 -5.26
N HIS A 398 16.44 -1.91 -5.46
CA HIS A 398 16.30 -0.46 -5.38
C HIS A 398 15.13 -0.07 -4.49
N PRO A 399 15.22 1.07 -3.77
CA PRO A 399 14.13 1.57 -2.95
C PRO A 399 12.91 1.97 -3.80
N CYS A 400 11.77 2.17 -3.15
CA CYS A 400 10.59 2.72 -3.80
C CYS A 400 10.34 4.16 -3.35
N PHE A 401 10.11 5.07 -4.30
CA PHE A 401 9.79 6.48 -4.01
C PHE A 401 8.31 6.82 -4.24
N TYR A 402 7.49 5.82 -4.56
CA TYR A 402 6.10 5.99 -5.00
C TYR A 402 5.06 5.56 -3.97
N GLY A 403 5.48 5.33 -2.72
CA GLY A 403 4.57 5.01 -1.62
C GLY A 403 4.70 3.61 -1.04
N VAL A 404 5.63 2.75 -1.51
CA VAL A 404 5.95 1.50 -0.77
C VAL A 404 6.99 1.84 0.28
N ASP A 405 6.74 1.53 1.56
CA ASP A 405 7.77 1.62 2.61
C ASP A 405 8.80 0.50 2.41
N MET A 406 9.84 0.81 1.66
CA MET A 406 11.01 -0.04 1.44
C MET A 406 12.19 0.43 2.28
N ALA A 407 13.11 -0.51 2.54
CA ALA A 407 14.38 -0.22 3.19
C ALA A 407 15.27 0.68 2.32
N THR A 408 16.25 1.35 2.94
CA THR A 408 17.26 2.11 2.17
C THR A 408 18.08 1.16 1.29
N GLU A 409 18.73 1.69 0.26
CA GLU A 409 19.55 0.87 -0.66
C GLU A 409 20.62 0.05 0.08
N GLU A 410 21.18 0.58 1.17
CA GLU A 410 22.16 -0.11 2.03
C GLU A 410 21.53 -1.22 2.90
N GLU A 411 20.25 -1.08 3.26
CA GLU A 411 19.49 -2.05 4.05
C GLU A 411 18.91 -3.19 3.19
N LEU A 412 18.83 -3.02 1.87
CA LEU A 412 18.33 -4.04 0.94
C LEU A 412 19.34 -5.19 0.80
N LEU A 413 18.89 -6.41 1.13
CA LEU A 413 19.74 -7.60 1.12
C LEU A 413 20.35 -7.90 -0.25
N ALA A 414 19.59 -7.64 -1.32
CA ALA A 414 20.04 -7.91 -2.68
C ALA A 414 20.84 -6.75 -3.28
N SER A 415 20.96 -5.59 -2.62
CA SER A 415 21.78 -4.50 -3.14
C SER A 415 23.26 -4.91 -3.15
N GLY A 416 23.88 -4.85 -4.33
CA GLY A 416 25.30 -5.22 -4.52
C GLY A 416 25.67 -6.69 -4.26
N ARG A 417 24.71 -7.61 -4.05
CA ARG A 417 24.97 -9.03 -3.77
C ARG A 417 24.51 -9.96 -4.87
N SER A 418 25.29 -11.02 -5.09
CA SER A 418 24.92 -12.18 -5.89
C SER A 418 23.91 -13.07 -5.16
N ILE A 419 23.18 -13.90 -5.91
CA ILE A 419 22.18 -14.83 -5.33
C ILE A 419 22.85 -15.83 -4.38
N ASP A 420 24.06 -16.28 -4.69
CA ASP A 420 24.82 -17.21 -3.84
C ASP A 420 25.25 -16.59 -2.50
N GLU A 421 25.64 -15.32 -2.50
CA GLU A 421 25.92 -14.57 -1.27
C GLU A 421 24.65 -14.40 -0.43
N ILE A 422 23.52 -14.10 -1.07
CA ILE A 422 22.23 -14.00 -0.39
C ILE A 422 21.86 -15.36 0.23
N CYS A 423 21.91 -16.45 -0.56
CA CYS A 423 21.58 -17.81 -0.11
C CYS A 423 22.40 -18.20 1.13
N ARG A 424 23.73 -18.02 1.08
CA ARG A 424 24.62 -18.28 2.22
C ARG A 424 24.26 -17.43 3.43
N SER A 425 23.93 -16.16 3.22
CA SER A 425 23.52 -15.26 4.30
C SER A 425 22.18 -15.66 4.93
N LEU A 426 21.32 -16.39 4.22
CA LEU A 426 20.03 -16.87 4.75
C LEU A 426 20.12 -18.27 5.35
N GLU A 427 21.26 -18.96 5.19
CA GLU A 427 21.50 -20.34 5.66
C GLU A 427 20.61 -21.39 4.97
N ALA A 428 20.10 -21.06 3.78
CA ALA A 428 19.31 -21.95 2.92
C ALA A 428 20.22 -22.86 2.07
N ASP A 429 19.71 -24.03 1.69
CA ASP A 429 20.41 -24.98 0.81
C ASP A 429 20.41 -24.52 -0.65
N SER A 430 19.33 -23.90 -1.09
CA SER A 430 19.29 -23.16 -2.36
C SER A 430 18.33 -21.99 -2.29
N LEU A 431 18.54 -21.00 -3.15
CA LEU A 431 17.69 -19.83 -3.30
C LEU A 431 17.51 -19.55 -4.79
N ALA A 432 16.26 -19.39 -5.23
CA ALA A 432 15.96 -18.89 -6.56
C ALA A 432 14.86 -17.82 -6.49
N TYR A 433 15.00 -16.84 -7.38
CA TYR A 433 14.04 -15.76 -7.60
C TYR A 433 13.43 -15.93 -8.98
N LEU A 434 12.15 -15.55 -9.12
CA LEU A 434 11.49 -15.48 -10.42
C LEU A 434 12.16 -14.42 -11.30
N SER A 435 12.32 -14.72 -12.59
CA SER A 435 12.81 -13.72 -13.53
C SER A 435 11.85 -12.52 -13.67
N LEU A 436 12.38 -11.35 -14.02
CA LEU A 436 11.56 -10.16 -14.23
C LEU A 436 10.60 -10.34 -15.41
N ASP A 437 11.03 -11.02 -16.47
CA ASP A 437 10.20 -11.31 -17.65
C ASP A 437 9.04 -12.23 -17.29
N ALA A 438 9.27 -13.25 -16.46
CA ALA A 438 8.22 -14.13 -15.98
C ALA A 438 7.24 -13.41 -15.03
N LEU A 439 7.72 -12.53 -14.16
CA LEU A 439 6.84 -11.69 -13.33
C LEU A 439 5.93 -10.80 -14.20
N ILE A 440 6.50 -10.14 -15.22
CA ILE A 440 5.75 -9.32 -16.17
C ILE A 440 4.70 -10.17 -16.89
N SER A 441 5.10 -11.32 -17.44
CA SER A 441 4.20 -12.25 -18.13
C SER A 441 3.04 -12.70 -17.23
N ALA A 442 3.31 -13.04 -15.97
CA ALA A 442 2.29 -13.47 -15.01
C ALA A 442 1.26 -12.37 -14.68
N SER A 443 1.67 -11.09 -14.72
CA SER A 443 0.77 -9.95 -14.49
C SER A 443 -0.26 -9.73 -15.62
N ARG A 444 -0.04 -10.32 -16.80
CA ARG A 444 -0.80 -10.10 -18.03
C ARG A 444 -0.87 -8.63 -18.48
N ARG A 445 0.05 -7.79 -18.01
CA ARG A 445 0.21 -6.40 -18.44
C ARG A 445 1.46 -6.23 -19.32
N PRO A 446 1.42 -5.33 -20.32
CA PRO A 446 2.60 -4.96 -21.10
C PRO A 446 3.74 -4.46 -20.21
N ALA A 447 4.99 -4.82 -20.54
CA ALA A 447 6.18 -4.47 -19.77
C ALA A 447 6.42 -2.95 -19.61
N ASP A 448 6.00 -2.18 -20.62
CA ASP A 448 6.06 -0.72 -20.68
C ASP A 448 4.94 -0.04 -19.90
N SER A 449 3.91 -0.79 -19.50
CA SER A 449 2.80 -0.31 -18.65
C SER A 449 3.02 -0.55 -17.14
N LEU A 450 4.18 -1.09 -16.75
CA LEU A 450 4.50 -1.49 -15.38
C LEU A 450 5.68 -0.70 -14.82
N CYS A 451 5.52 -0.19 -13.60
CA CYS A 451 6.66 0.24 -12.79
C CYS A 451 7.33 -0.99 -12.19
N ARG A 452 8.62 -1.16 -12.52
CA ARG A 452 9.49 -2.26 -12.06
C ARG A 452 10.79 -1.74 -11.44
N ALA A 453 10.79 -0.46 -11.06
CA ALA A 453 11.97 0.26 -10.59
C ALA A 453 12.65 -0.40 -9.38
N CYS A 454 11.87 -1.03 -8.48
CA CYS A 454 12.40 -1.76 -7.33
C CYS A 454 13.33 -2.92 -7.71
N PHE A 455 13.23 -3.41 -8.95
CA PHE A 455 14.02 -4.52 -9.48
C PHE A 455 15.12 -4.07 -10.45
N ASP A 456 14.84 -3.09 -11.33
CA ASP A 456 15.76 -2.70 -12.42
C ASP A 456 16.29 -1.25 -12.35
N GLY A 457 15.85 -0.48 -11.34
CA GLY A 457 16.29 0.89 -11.10
C GLY A 457 15.75 1.92 -12.10
N ARG A 458 14.84 1.53 -13.00
CA ARG A 458 14.25 2.43 -14.01
C ARG A 458 12.97 3.05 -13.50
N TYR A 459 13.10 4.22 -12.89
CA TYR A 459 11.99 5.00 -12.35
C TYR A 459 11.22 5.71 -13.49
N PRO A 460 9.91 5.41 -13.71
CA PRO A 460 9.10 6.05 -14.75
C PRO A 460 8.82 7.54 -14.45
N ILE A 461 8.79 7.91 -13.17
CA ILE A 461 8.66 9.29 -12.69
C ILE A 461 10.02 9.72 -12.16
N PRO A 462 10.64 10.77 -12.70
CA PRO A 462 11.94 11.24 -12.25
C PRO A 462 11.96 11.52 -10.73
N VAL A 463 12.95 10.96 -10.06
CA VAL A 463 13.21 11.19 -8.63
C VAL A 463 14.35 12.20 -8.52
N PRO A 464 14.21 13.29 -7.74
CA PRO A 464 15.28 14.28 -7.60
C PRO A 464 16.58 13.67 -7.08
N HIS A 465 17.74 14.12 -7.57
CA HIS A 465 19.07 13.64 -7.12
C HIS A 465 19.35 13.87 -5.62
N ALA A 466 18.57 14.75 -4.97
CA ALA A 466 18.62 15.04 -3.54
C ALA A 466 17.46 14.40 -2.75
N ALA A 467 16.66 13.53 -3.37
CA ALA A 467 15.69 12.74 -2.62
C ALA A 467 16.47 11.91 -1.59
N PRO A 468 16.08 11.95 -0.29
CA PRO A 468 16.78 11.19 0.72
C PRO A 468 16.87 9.73 0.29
N THR A 469 18.03 9.10 0.53
CA THR A 469 18.19 7.65 0.38
C THR A 469 17.34 6.86 1.37
N ASP A 470 16.65 7.57 2.28
CA ASP A 470 15.66 7.07 3.20
C ASP A 470 14.24 7.36 2.69
N THR A 471 13.37 6.35 2.66
CA THR A 471 11.96 6.48 2.32
C THR A 471 11.19 7.30 3.36
N HIS A 472 11.76 7.48 4.56
CA HIS A 472 11.26 8.38 5.59
C HIS A 472 11.56 9.85 5.29
N THR A 473 10.89 10.40 4.29
CA THR A 473 10.87 11.85 4.10
C THR A 473 10.05 12.49 5.22
N THR A 474 10.71 12.99 6.27
CA THR A 474 10.25 14.27 6.84
C THR A 474 10.47 15.31 5.76
N LEU A 475 9.44 16.10 5.45
CA LEU A 475 9.53 17.25 4.54
C LEU A 475 10.88 17.97 4.74
N PRO A 476 11.74 18.10 3.70
CA PRO A 476 13.06 18.76 3.78
C PRO A 476 13.00 20.22 4.27
N VAL A 477 11.79 20.77 4.39
CA VAL A 477 11.53 22.13 4.86
C VAL A 477 12.00 22.35 6.30
N LEU A 478 12.11 21.30 7.13
CA LEU A 478 12.66 21.43 8.48
C LEU A 478 14.19 21.58 8.53
N GLU A 479 14.93 21.10 7.53
CA GLU A 479 16.40 21.25 7.50
C GLU A 479 16.83 22.56 6.82
N LEU A 480 16.09 23.02 5.81
CA LEU A 480 16.37 24.30 5.14
C LEU A 480 16.05 25.53 6.02
N ALA A 481 15.09 25.42 6.94
CA ALA A 481 14.77 26.50 7.89
C ALA A 481 15.72 26.58 9.10
N ALA A 482 16.56 25.56 9.33
CA ALA A 482 17.53 25.55 10.42
C ALA A 482 18.88 26.21 10.04
N HIS A 483 19.09 26.51 8.76
CA HIS A 483 20.34 27.07 8.21
C HIS A 483 20.14 28.32 7.35
N GLY A 484 18.97 28.97 7.44
CA GLY A 484 18.66 30.26 6.79
C GLY A 484 18.72 31.42 7.75
#